data_AF-A0A7Y8LPS2-F1
#
_entry.id   AF-A0A7Y8LPS2-F1
#
_cell.length_a   1.000
_cell.length_b   1.000
_cell.length_c   1.000
_cell.angle_alpha   90.00
_cell.angle_beta   90.00
_cell.angle_gamma   90.00
#
_symmetry.space_group_name_H-M   'P 1'
#
loop_
_entity.id
_entity.type
_entity.pdbx_description
1 polymer ?
#
loop_
_entity_poly.entity_id
_entity_poly.type
_entity_poly.pdbx_seq_one_letter_code
_entity_poly.pdbx_strand_id
1 'polypeptide(L)'
;MYLLELSAYIHLNPVRAGLVKNPANYPWSSYSSYLGRSRDSITDTDFVLSQFSDKKNAARRKYDLYVRDRLGQGHRDDFYETKDQRFLGDGEYLEYVGRHINQTLPFSYEIRLEEIVSQVGSALGIPTELLYSSSRSHQGAWGRAVCAYLGHRVGGFHIKEIAERFSRDPVAVTYGLKKVEQRLREDKKVEAEMRALENSLVKNGRRKIKT
;
A
#
# COMPACT_ATOMS: atom_id res chain seq x y z
N MET A 1 19.77 1.30 5.69
CA MET A 1 19.02 1.13 6.95
C MET A 1 17.81 2.05 6.94
N TYR A 2 16.69 1.55 6.40
CA TYR A 2 15.52 2.36 6.03
C TYR A 2 14.84 3.07 7.22
N LEU A 3 14.78 2.42 8.38
CA LEU A 3 14.07 2.95 9.55
C LEU A 3 14.64 4.26 10.10
N LEU A 4 15.98 4.40 10.18
CA LEU A 4 16.59 5.63 10.71
C LEU A 4 16.32 6.82 9.79
N GLU A 5 16.46 6.60 8.48
CA GLU A 5 16.19 7.61 7.46
C GLU A 5 14.71 8.02 7.49
N LEU A 6 13.78 7.07 7.59
CA LEU A 6 12.35 7.35 7.72
C LEU A 6 12.03 8.10 9.01
N SER A 7 12.64 7.71 10.14
CA SER A 7 12.45 8.37 11.43
C SER A 7 12.88 9.84 11.38
N ALA A 8 14.08 10.12 10.84
CA ALA A 8 14.55 11.49 10.63
C ALA A 8 13.67 12.26 9.64
N TYR A 9 13.23 11.61 8.56
CA TYR A 9 12.33 12.20 7.57
C TYR A 9 11.04 12.73 8.24
N ILE A 10 10.39 11.89 9.05
CA ILE A 10 9.16 12.25 9.77
C ILE A 10 9.39 13.46 10.68
N HIS A 11 10.47 13.47 11.46
CA HIS A 11 10.75 14.58 12.38
C HIS A 11 11.13 15.88 11.68
N LEU A 12 11.60 15.81 10.43
CA LEU A 12 11.90 16.97 9.60
C LEU A 12 10.70 17.49 8.80
N ASN A 13 9.59 16.74 8.70
CA ASN A 13 8.40 17.18 7.97
C ASN A 13 7.89 18.57 8.38
N PRO A 14 7.81 18.92 9.68
CA PRO A 14 7.38 20.27 10.09
C PRO A 14 8.33 21.38 9.62
N VAL A 15 9.62 21.09 9.49
CA VAL A 15 10.61 22.03 8.96
C VAL A 15 10.45 22.18 7.46
N ARG A 16 10.30 21.07 6.74
CA ARG A 16 10.09 21.04 5.28
C ARG A 16 8.78 21.71 4.86
N ALA A 17 7.75 21.59 5.68
CA ALA A 17 6.47 22.28 5.51
C ALA A 17 6.53 23.77 5.89
N GLY A 18 7.69 24.28 6.33
CA GLY A 18 7.87 25.68 6.73
C GLY A 18 7.18 26.08 8.05
N LEU A 19 6.67 25.10 8.82
CA LEU A 19 5.94 25.36 10.06
C LEU A 19 6.86 25.79 11.21
N VAL A 20 8.08 25.23 11.27
CA VAL A 20 9.09 25.55 12.28
C VAL A 20 10.49 25.55 11.68
N LYS A 21 11.42 26.34 12.24
CA LYS A 21 12.83 26.31 11.83
C LYS A 21 13.65 25.19 12.49
N ASN A 22 13.17 24.69 13.62
CA ASN A 22 13.82 23.63 14.39
C ASN A 22 12.78 22.52 14.64
N PRO A 23 13.07 21.25 14.31
CA PRO A 23 12.11 20.16 14.48
C PRO A 23 11.68 19.97 15.95
N ALA A 24 12.50 20.39 16.93
CA ALA A 24 12.15 20.35 18.35
C ALA A 24 11.07 21.36 18.77
N ASN A 25 10.76 22.33 17.93
CA ASN A 25 9.75 23.35 18.22
C ASN A 25 8.34 22.93 17.77
N TYR A 26 8.20 21.79 17.08
CA TYR A 26 6.89 21.31 16.65
C TYR A 26 6.27 20.40 17.72
N PRO A 27 5.18 20.83 18.40
CA PRO A 27 4.67 20.11 19.57
C PRO A 27 3.96 18.79 19.21
N TRP A 28 3.54 18.62 17.96
CA TRP A 28 2.81 17.44 17.47
C TRP A 28 3.71 16.36 16.87
N SER A 29 5.03 16.45 17.10
CA SER A 29 6.01 15.45 16.70
C SER A 29 6.61 14.77 17.93
N SER A 30 6.86 13.47 17.82
CA SER A 30 7.55 12.71 18.85
C SER A 30 9.03 13.07 19.00
N TYR A 31 9.58 13.97 18.18
CA TYR A 31 11.00 14.36 18.24
C TYR A 31 11.43 14.82 19.64
N SER A 32 10.57 15.53 20.38
CA SER A 32 10.86 15.93 21.77
C SER A 32 11.04 14.73 22.71
N SER A 33 10.34 13.63 22.47
CA SER A 33 10.47 12.37 23.21
C SER A 33 11.82 11.70 22.90
N TYR A 34 12.25 11.74 21.64
CA TYR A 34 13.60 11.32 21.23
C TYR A 34 14.72 12.16 21.85
N LEU A 35 14.47 13.46 22.09
CA LEU A 35 15.42 14.33 22.80
C LEU A 35 15.38 14.17 24.33
N GLY A 36 14.45 13.38 24.85
CA GLY A 36 14.23 13.24 26.30
C GLY A 36 13.63 14.47 26.97
N ARG A 37 13.01 15.37 26.20
CA ARG A 37 12.36 16.60 26.68
C ARG A 37 10.87 16.41 26.99
N SER A 38 10.29 15.33 26.49
CA SER A 38 8.93 14.89 26.78
C SER A 38 8.93 13.40 27.10
N ARG A 39 7.96 12.98 27.91
CA ARG A 39 7.57 11.57 28.04
C ARG A 39 6.12 11.49 27.62
N ASP A 40 5.87 11.19 26.35
CA ASP A 40 4.57 10.71 25.93
C ASP A 40 4.52 9.18 26.09
N SER A 41 3.35 8.64 26.41
CA SER A 41 3.14 7.19 26.58
C SER A 41 2.87 6.47 25.26
N ILE A 42 2.98 7.18 24.13
CA ILE A 42 2.50 6.73 22.82
C ILE A 42 3.69 6.26 21.96
N THR A 43 4.89 6.80 22.19
CA THR A 43 6.07 6.54 21.38
C THR A 43 7.10 5.69 22.11
N ASP A 44 7.43 4.52 21.54
CA ASP A 44 8.64 3.80 21.91
C ASP A 44 9.85 4.37 21.15
N THR A 45 10.80 4.93 21.89
CA THR A 45 12.04 5.50 21.35
C THR A 45 13.24 4.56 21.49
N ASP A 46 13.13 3.52 22.31
CA ASP A 46 14.28 2.74 22.75
C ASP A 46 14.87 1.94 21.59
N PHE A 47 14.04 1.37 20.71
CA PHE A 47 14.54 0.64 19.53
C PHE A 47 15.39 1.52 18.62
N VAL A 48 14.91 2.70 18.22
CA VAL A 48 15.65 3.60 17.32
C VAL A 48 16.88 4.17 18.02
N LEU A 49 16.77 4.58 19.29
CA LEU A 49 17.91 5.13 20.04
C LEU A 49 19.00 4.08 20.29
N SER A 50 18.64 2.81 20.48
CA SER A 50 19.61 1.71 20.68
C SER A 50 20.58 1.57 19.52
N GLN A 51 20.17 1.93 18.30
CA GLN A 51 21.00 1.87 17.10
C GLN A 51 22.16 2.87 17.10
N PHE A 52 22.13 3.88 17.97
CA PHE A 52 23.18 4.91 18.05
C PHE A 52 24.17 4.68 19.20
N SER A 53 23.72 4.10 20.31
CA SER A 53 24.51 3.89 21.53
C SER A 53 23.68 3.19 22.63
N ASP A 54 24.31 2.31 23.40
CA ASP A 54 23.69 1.71 24.60
C ASP A 54 23.44 2.72 25.72
N LYS A 55 24.25 3.80 25.76
CA LYS A 55 24.08 4.90 26.73
C LYS A 55 23.00 5.87 26.25
N LYS A 56 21.87 5.94 26.98
CA LYS A 56 20.68 6.73 26.62
C LYS A 56 20.98 8.19 26.24
N ASN A 57 21.79 8.91 27.04
CA ASN A 57 22.13 10.30 26.74
C ASN A 57 23.04 10.46 25.50
N ALA A 58 23.94 9.50 25.25
CA ALA A 58 24.77 9.53 24.04
C ALA A 58 23.93 9.19 22.80
N ALA A 59 22.99 8.23 22.90
CA ALA A 59 22.07 7.90 21.82
C ALA A 59 21.22 9.11 21.40
N ARG A 60 20.62 9.82 22.36
CA ARG A 60 19.82 11.04 22.10
C ARG A 60 20.62 12.12 21.36
N ARG A 61 21.86 12.38 21.78
CA ARG A 61 22.74 13.36 21.12
C ARG A 61 23.09 12.94 19.70
N LYS A 62 23.47 11.68 19.51
CA LYS A 62 23.80 11.13 18.18
C LYS A 62 22.59 11.16 17.25
N TYR A 63 21.40 10.87 17.77
CA TYR A 63 20.15 10.98 17.03
C TYR A 63 19.81 12.42 16.64
N ASP A 64 19.93 13.40 17.57
CA ASP A 64 19.72 14.83 17.26
C ASP A 64 20.68 15.30 16.16
N LEU A 65 21.95 14.90 16.24
CA LEU A 65 22.94 15.19 15.19
C LEU A 65 22.55 14.55 13.86
N TYR A 66 22.15 13.28 13.88
CA TYR A 66 21.71 12.54 12.69
C TYR A 66 20.52 13.21 12.00
N VAL A 67 19.51 13.66 12.74
CA VAL A 67 18.35 14.36 12.19
C VAL A 67 18.74 15.74 11.65
N ARG A 68 19.56 16.49 12.38
CA ARG A 68 19.98 17.84 11.96
C ARG A 68 20.87 17.84 10.72
N ASP A 69 21.73 16.84 10.56
CA ASP A 69 22.57 16.67 9.37
C ASP A 69 21.73 16.55 8.08
N ARG A 70 20.45 16.16 8.22
CA ARG A 70 19.48 16.03 7.13
C ARG A 70 18.61 17.27 6.91
N LEU A 71 18.80 18.36 7.65
CA LEU A 71 18.01 19.60 7.50
C LEU A 71 18.09 20.20 6.08
N GLY A 72 19.25 20.06 5.42
CA GLY A 72 19.48 20.53 4.05
C GLY A 72 18.95 19.59 2.98
N GLN A 73 18.57 18.37 3.35
CA GLN A 73 17.96 17.41 2.43
C GLN A 73 16.48 17.78 2.33
N GLY A 74 16.13 18.47 1.24
CA GLY A 74 14.78 18.95 0.95
C GLY A 74 13.75 17.84 0.82
N HIS A 75 12.88 17.91 -0.18
CA HIS A 75 12.02 16.77 -0.46
C HIS A 75 12.87 15.60 -0.96
N ARG A 76 12.57 14.40 -0.46
CA ARG A 76 13.30 13.17 -0.75
C ARG A 76 12.38 12.30 -1.60
N ASP A 77 12.44 12.49 -2.91
CA ASP A 77 11.55 11.83 -3.87
C ASP A 77 11.67 10.30 -3.81
N ASP A 78 12.81 9.77 -3.37
CA ASP A 78 13.06 8.34 -3.16
C ASP A 78 12.16 7.71 -2.08
N PHE A 79 11.67 8.50 -1.11
CA PHE A 79 10.63 8.01 -0.20
C PHE A 79 9.25 7.95 -0.84
N TYR A 80 9.02 8.64 -1.96
CA TYR A 80 7.76 8.70 -2.69
C TYR A 80 7.79 7.97 -4.03
N GLU A 81 8.96 7.47 -4.44
CA GLU A 81 9.12 6.59 -5.59
C GLU A 81 8.28 5.33 -5.34
N THR A 82 7.13 5.30 -6.00
CA THR A 82 6.12 4.27 -5.85
C THR A 82 6.04 3.51 -7.16
N LYS A 83 6.69 2.34 -7.25
CA LYS A 83 6.38 1.38 -8.33
C LYS A 83 5.02 0.71 -8.13
N ASP A 84 4.54 0.69 -6.89
CA ASP A 84 3.21 0.20 -6.54
C ASP A 84 2.76 1.07 -5.35
N GLN A 85 1.67 1.83 -5.47
CA GLN A 85 1.12 2.73 -4.42
C GLN A 85 0.63 1.98 -3.15
N ARG A 86 1.15 0.78 -2.89
CA ARG A 86 0.83 -0.10 -1.77
C ARG A 86 1.96 -0.18 -0.74
N PHE A 87 3.20 0.16 -1.11
CA PHE A 87 4.36 0.10 -0.21
C PHE A 87 5.29 1.28 -0.49
N LEU A 88 5.68 2.00 0.57
CA LEU A 88 6.71 3.05 0.52
C LEU A 88 8.08 2.41 0.72
N GLY A 89 9.01 2.59 -0.23
CA GLY A 89 10.41 2.18 -0.11
C GLY A 89 11.09 1.95 -1.46
N ASP A 90 12.42 1.81 -1.44
CA ASP A 90 13.24 1.56 -2.63
C ASP A 90 12.93 0.21 -3.32
N GLY A 91 13.48 0.03 -4.53
CA GLY A 91 13.21 -1.16 -5.35
C GLY A 91 13.56 -2.49 -4.66
N GLU A 92 14.62 -2.53 -3.84
CA GLU A 92 15.02 -3.72 -3.09
C GLU A 92 14.06 -4.03 -1.93
N TYR A 93 13.56 -3.00 -1.26
CA TYR A 93 12.55 -3.12 -0.21
C TYR A 93 11.21 -3.63 -0.76
N LEU A 94 10.81 -3.15 -1.95
CA LEU A 94 9.60 -3.66 -2.61
C LEU A 94 9.72 -5.15 -2.98
N GLU A 95 10.90 -5.61 -3.43
CA GLU A 95 11.15 -7.03 -3.67
C GLU A 95 11.17 -7.85 -2.37
N TYR A 96 11.74 -7.32 -1.29
CA TYR A 96 11.70 -7.96 0.03
C TYR A 96 10.26 -8.11 0.53
N VAL A 97 9.46 -7.05 0.44
CA VAL A 97 8.05 -7.05 0.83
C VAL A 97 7.24 -7.99 -0.07
N GLY A 98 7.47 -8.01 -1.38
CA GLY A 98 6.84 -8.96 -2.30
C GLY A 98 7.18 -10.43 -1.99
N ARG A 99 8.39 -10.71 -1.48
CA ARG A 99 8.81 -12.05 -1.06
C ARG A 99 8.19 -12.50 0.28
N HIS A 100 7.88 -11.57 1.18
CA HIS A 100 7.37 -11.88 2.52
C HIS A 100 5.84 -11.71 2.64
N ILE A 101 5.22 -10.91 1.78
CA ILE A 101 3.77 -10.80 1.67
C ILE A 101 3.30 -11.76 0.57
N ASN A 102 2.95 -12.96 1.01
CA ASN A 102 2.52 -14.11 0.22
C ASN A 102 1.13 -13.91 -0.45
N GLN A 103 0.88 -12.77 -1.09
CA GLN A 103 -0.45 -12.40 -1.61
C GLN A 103 -0.48 -11.95 -3.07
N THR A 104 0.66 -11.88 -3.77
CA THR A 104 0.66 -11.55 -5.21
C THR A 104 1.65 -12.41 -5.96
N LEU A 105 1.23 -12.88 -7.13
CA LEU A 105 2.08 -13.67 -8.03
C LEU A 105 3.32 -12.83 -8.44
N PRO A 106 4.51 -13.43 -8.57
CA PRO A 106 5.72 -12.74 -9.02
C PRO A 106 5.66 -12.29 -10.49
N PHE A 107 4.61 -12.68 -11.20
CA PHE A 107 4.30 -12.30 -12.57
C PHE A 107 2.80 -11.99 -12.67
N SER A 108 2.44 -11.10 -13.59
CA SER A 108 1.04 -10.90 -13.98
C SER A 108 0.79 -11.58 -15.32
N TYR A 109 -0.47 -11.73 -15.68
CA TYR A 109 -0.87 -12.22 -16.98
C TYR A 109 -1.31 -11.03 -17.85
N GLU A 110 -0.95 -11.07 -19.12
CA GLU A 110 -1.43 -10.14 -20.13
C GLU A 110 -2.90 -10.46 -20.43
N ILE A 111 -3.78 -9.89 -19.62
CA ILE A 111 -5.23 -10.07 -19.67
C ILE A 111 -5.85 -8.68 -19.71
N ARG A 112 -6.74 -8.45 -20.68
CA ARG A 112 -7.49 -7.19 -20.74
C ARG A 112 -8.55 -7.14 -19.65
N LEU A 113 -8.80 -5.98 -19.08
CA LEU A 113 -9.81 -5.81 -18.03
C LEU A 113 -11.21 -6.21 -18.53
N GLU A 114 -11.48 -6.07 -19.82
CA GLU A 114 -12.73 -6.48 -20.47
C GLU A 114 -12.93 -8.00 -20.44
N GLU A 115 -11.85 -8.77 -20.56
CA GLU A 115 -11.89 -10.23 -20.49
C GLU A 115 -12.24 -10.68 -19.07
N ILE A 116 -11.66 -10.01 -18.06
CA ILE A 116 -12.02 -10.23 -16.66
C ILE A 116 -13.50 -9.91 -16.44
N VAL A 117 -13.96 -8.76 -16.92
CA VAL A 117 -15.35 -8.34 -16.78
C VAL A 117 -16.32 -9.32 -17.44
N SER A 118 -15.99 -9.80 -18.64
CA SER A 118 -16.80 -10.78 -19.37
C SER A 118 -16.87 -12.12 -18.62
N GLN A 119 -15.73 -12.65 -18.15
CA GLN A 119 -15.71 -13.91 -17.41
C GLN A 119 -16.42 -13.83 -16.07
N VAL A 120 -16.22 -12.73 -15.32
CA VAL A 120 -16.91 -12.50 -14.04
C VAL A 120 -18.41 -12.34 -14.26
N GLY A 121 -18.83 -11.57 -15.27
CA GLY A 121 -20.23 -11.40 -15.62
C GLY A 121 -20.91 -12.73 -15.95
N SER A 122 -20.26 -13.55 -16.78
CA SER A 122 -20.75 -14.88 -17.13
C SER A 122 -20.83 -15.81 -15.92
N ALA A 123 -19.79 -15.89 -15.09
CA ALA A 123 -19.74 -16.79 -13.94
C ALA A 123 -20.74 -16.41 -12.83
N LEU A 124 -20.97 -15.11 -12.61
CA LEU A 124 -21.85 -14.62 -11.54
C LEU A 124 -23.28 -14.34 -12.03
N GLY A 125 -23.58 -14.56 -13.31
CA GLY A 125 -24.87 -14.21 -13.91
C GLY A 125 -25.17 -12.72 -13.83
N ILE A 126 -24.15 -11.87 -13.99
CA ILE A 126 -24.25 -10.41 -13.92
C ILE A 126 -24.07 -9.83 -15.34
N PRO A 127 -25.06 -9.10 -15.87
CA PRO A 127 -24.89 -8.39 -17.13
C PRO A 127 -23.71 -7.41 -17.07
N THR A 128 -22.85 -7.40 -18.09
CA THR A 128 -21.66 -6.55 -18.13
C THR A 128 -22.01 -5.07 -18.04
N GLU A 129 -23.16 -4.69 -18.59
CA GLU A 129 -23.71 -3.33 -18.56
C GLU A 129 -23.98 -2.89 -17.12
N LEU A 130 -24.41 -3.80 -16.24
CA LEU A 130 -24.64 -3.49 -14.83
C LEU A 130 -23.33 -3.17 -14.11
N LEU A 131 -22.23 -3.81 -14.48
CA LEU A 131 -20.90 -3.56 -13.91
C LEU A 131 -20.39 -2.16 -14.26
N TYR A 132 -20.59 -1.73 -15.50
CA TYR A 132 -20.23 -0.39 -15.99
C TYR A 132 -21.26 0.70 -15.63
N SER A 133 -22.49 0.32 -15.27
CA SER A 133 -23.53 1.29 -14.91
C SER A 133 -23.21 2.06 -13.61
N SER A 134 -23.92 3.17 -13.42
CA SER A 134 -23.91 3.94 -12.17
C SER A 134 -24.62 3.22 -11.00
N SER A 135 -25.25 2.07 -11.22
CA SER A 135 -25.99 1.29 -10.21
C SER A 135 -25.15 0.91 -8.99
N ARG A 136 -25.73 1.06 -7.81
CA ARG A 136 -25.15 0.68 -6.51
C ARG A 136 -25.77 -0.59 -5.94
N SER A 137 -26.45 -1.38 -6.77
CA SER A 137 -27.04 -2.65 -6.34
C SER A 137 -25.98 -3.58 -5.73
N HIS A 138 -26.38 -4.42 -4.78
CA HIS A 138 -25.49 -5.38 -4.14
C HIS A 138 -24.76 -6.25 -5.18
N GLN A 139 -25.50 -6.73 -6.18
CA GLN A 139 -24.95 -7.55 -7.27
C GLN A 139 -23.93 -6.79 -8.13
N GLY A 140 -24.23 -5.56 -8.56
CA GLY A 140 -23.29 -4.76 -9.34
C GLY A 140 -22.04 -4.34 -8.56
N ALA A 141 -22.20 -4.02 -7.28
CA ALA A 141 -21.07 -3.71 -6.39
C ALA A 141 -20.18 -4.93 -6.15
N TRP A 142 -20.78 -6.10 -5.91
CA TRP A 142 -20.04 -7.36 -5.75
C TRP A 142 -19.29 -7.74 -7.02
N GLY A 143 -19.94 -7.69 -8.18
CA GLY A 143 -19.28 -8.00 -9.44
C GLY A 143 -18.09 -7.08 -9.74
N ARG A 144 -18.23 -5.76 -9.52
CA ARG A 144 -17.08 -4.83 -9.66
C ARG A 144 -15.95 -5.15 -8.69
N ALA A 145 -16.28 -5.52 -7.45
CA ALA A 145 -15.28 -5.89 -6.44
C ALA A 145 -14.52 -7.15 -6.85
N VAL A 146 -15.20 -8.16 -7.41
CA VAL A 146 -14.58 -9.38 -7.94
C VAL A 146 -13.68 -9.05 -9.15
N CYS A 147 -14.16 -8.24 -10.10
CA CYS A 147 -13.33 -7.77 -11.21
C CYS A 147 -12.09 -7.02 -10.73
N ALA A 148 -12.23 -6.18 -9.70
CA ALA A 148 -11.12 -5.44 -9.13
C ALA A 148 -10.09 -6.36 -8.48
N TYR A 149 -10.54 -7.34 -7.68
CA TYR A 149 -9.69 -8.33 -7.05
C TYR A 149 -8.90 -9.14 -8.10
N LEU A 150 -9.58 -9.63 -9.15
CA LEU A 150 -8.94 -10.40 -10.22
C LEU A 150 -8.01 -9.54 -11.07
N GLY A 151 -8.44 -8.36 -11.49
CA GLY A 151 -7.60 -7.42 -12.25
C GLY A 151 -6.34 -7.05 -11.48
N HIS A 152 -6.46 -6.82 -10.20
CA HIS A 152 -5.32 -6.52 -9.34
C HIS A 152 -4.38 -7.71 -9.16
N ARG A 153 -4.92 -8.90 -8.93
CA ARG A 153 -4.14 -10.08 -8.54
C ARG A 153 -3.55 -10.86 -9.72
N VAL A 154 -4.31 -11.02 -10.81
CA VAL A 154 -3.85 -11.75 -12.01
C VAL A 154 -3.44 -10.83 -13.16
N GLY A 155 -4.15 -9.72 -13.36
CA GLY A 155 -3.87 -8.78 -14.47
C GLY A 155 -2.78 -7.75 -14.17
N GLY A 156 -2.46 -7.55 -12.88
CA GLY A 156 -1.50 -6.55 -12.43
C GLY A 156 -1.98 -5.11 -12.54
N PHE A 157 -3.28 -4.87 -12.71
CA PHE A 157 -3.85 -3.52 -12.83
C PHE A 157 -3.77 -2.74 -11.51
N HIS A 158 -3.51 -1.44 -11.60
CA HIS A 158 -3.60 -0.53 -10.48
C HIS A 158 -5.07 -0.25 -10.13
N ILE A 159 -5.34 -0.03 -8.83
CA ILE A 159 -6.70 0.26 -8.34
C ILE A 159 -7.28 1.49 -9.04
N LYS A 160 -6.44 2.51 -9.33
CA LYS A 160 -6.85 3.72 -10.04
C LYS A 160 -7.37 3.41 -11.45
N GLU A 161 -6.65 2.59 -12.22
CA GLU A 161 -7.05 2.19 -13.58
C GLU A 161 -8.38 1.42 -13.58
N ILE A 162 -8.54 0.51 -12.62
CA ILE A 162 -9.78 -0.26 -12.43
C ILE A 162 -10.94 0.69 -12.08
N ALA A 163 -10.69 1.64 -11.18
CA ALA A 163 -11.69 2.60 -10.72
C ALA A 163 -12.17 3.51 -11.85
N GLU A 164 -11.25 4.03 -12.67
CA GLU A 164 -11.54 4.80 -13.87
C GLU A 164 -12.37 4.00 -14.87
N ARG A 165 -12.02 2.72 -15.10
CA ARG A 165 -12.75 1.85 -16.03
C ARG A 165 -14.20 1.59 -15.62
N PHE A 166 -14.49 1.55 -14.32
CA PHE A 166 -15.85 1.38 -13.81
C PHE A 166 -16.55 2.71 -13.45
N SER A 167 -15.92 3.86 -13.73
CA SER A 167 -16.40 5.19 -13.32
C SER A 167 -16.71 5.26 -11.81
N ARG A 168 -15.81 4.72 -10.99
CA ARG A 168 -15.93 4.67 -9.52
C ARG A 168 -14.78 5.35 -8.82
N ASP A 169 -15.04 5.74 -7.58
CA ASP A 169 -14.01 6.25 -6.69
C ASP A 169 -13.03 5.13 -6.27
N PRO A 170 -11.70 5.37 -6.32
CA PRO A 170 -10.69 4.38 -5.92
C PRO A 170 -10.86 3.83 -4.50
N VAL A 171 -11.39 4.64 -3.56
CA VAL A 171 -11.66 4.20 -2.19
C VAL A 171 -12.77 3.16 -2.15
N ALA A 172 -13.83 3.35 -2.97
CA ALA A 172 -14.92 2.39 -3.08
C ALA A 172 -14.45 1.05 -3.65
N VAL A 173 -13.55 1.08 -4.64
CA VAL A 173 -12.95 -0.14 -5.22
C VAL A 173 -12.09 -0.86 -4.19
N THR A 174 -11.25 -0.12 -3.45
CA THR A 174 -10.42 -0.67 -2.37
C THR A 174 -11.27 -1.35 -1.30
N TYR A 175 -12.37 -0.72 -0.89
CA TYR A 175 -13.28 -1.30 0.10
C TYR A 175 -13.97 -2.56 -0.42
N GLY A 176 -14.38 -2.57 -1.70
CA GLY A 176 -14.92 -3.76 -2.36
C GLY A 176 -13.93 -4.92 -2.38
N LEU A 177 -12.67 -4.64 -2.75
CA LEU A 177 -11.61 -5.65 -2.79
C LEU A 177 -11.37 -6.28 -1.40
N LYS A 178 -11.27 -5.45 -0.34
CA LYS A 178 -11.15 -5.95 1.04
C LYS A 178 -12.31 -6.84 1.45
N LYS A 179 -13.54 -6.52 1.02
CA LYS A 179 -14.72 -7.36 1.25
C LYS A 179 -14.63 -8.71 0.54
N VAL A 180 -14.11 -8.73 -0.70
CA VAL A 180 -13.85 -9.98 -1.42
C VAL A 180 -12.83 -10.83 -0.66
N GLU A 181 -11.68 -10.26 -0.28
CA GLU A 181 -10.65 -10.97 0.49
C GLU A 181 -11.17 -11.53 1.81
N GLN A 182 -11.98 -10.74 2.53
CA GLN A 182 -12.63 -11.21 3.75
C GLN A 182 -13.54 -12.40 3.47
N ARG A 183 -14.39 -12.30 2.45
CA ARG A 183 -15.33 -13.37 2.11
C ARG A 183 -14.63 -14.64 1.62
N LEU A 184 -13.49 -14.53 0.94
CA LEU A 184 -12.66 -15.68 0.56
C LEU A 184 -12.10 -16.43 1.77
N ARG A 185 -11.87 -15.74 2.90
CA ARG A 185 -11.44 -16.39 4.15
C ARG A 185 -12.59 -17.08 4.87
N GLU A 186 -13.77 -16.49 4.81
CA GLU A 186 -14.95 -16.91 5.58
C GLU A 186 -15.81 -17.97 4.86
N ASP A 187 -15.86 -17.94 3.52
CA ASP A 187 -16.78 -18.75 2.71
C ASP A 187 -16.01 -19.62 1.70
N LYS A 188 -15.97 -20.93 1.98
CA LYS A 188 -15.28 -21.93 1.14
C LYS A 188 -15.88 -22.07 -0.26
N LYS A 189 -17.17 -21.80 -0.42
CA LYS A 189 -17.81 -21.85 -1.73
C LYS A 189 -17.34 -20.69 -2.59
N VAL A 190 -17.32 -19.47 -2.03
CA VAL A 190 -16.80 -18.27 -2.70
C VAL A 190 -15.30 -18.43 -3.01
N GLU A 191 -14.54 -19.03 -2.10
CA GLU A 191 -13.12 -19.37 -2.34
C GLU A 191 -12.95 -20.29 -3.56
N ALA A 192 -13.74 -21.36 -3.65
CA ALA A 192 -13.67 -22.31 -4.76
C ALA A 192 -14.10 -21.67 -6.09
N GLU A 193 -15.18 -20.89 -6.09
CA GLU A 193 -15.66 -20.14 -7.27
C GLU A 193 -14.60 -19.15 -7.77
N MET A 194 -13.97 -18.41 -6.85
CA MET A 194 -12.90 -17.48 -7.19
C MET A 194 -11.69 -18.21 -7.78
N ARG A 195 -11.23 -19.31 -7.17
CA ARG A 195 -10.12 -20.10 -7.72
C ARG A 195 -10.43 -20.63 -9.13
N ALA A 196 -11.68 -21.03 -9.39
CA ALA A 196 -12.08 -21.48 -10.72
C ALA A 196 -12.01 -20.34 -11.76
N LEU A 197 -12.50 -19.15 -11.41
CA LEU A 197 -12.38 -17.93 -12.23
C LEU A 197 -10.93 -17.56 -12.50
N GLU A 198 -10.09 -17.56 -11.47
CA GLU A 198 -8.67 -17.29 -11.58
C GLU A 198 -7.99 -18.26 -12.56
N ASN A 199 -8.24 -19.56 -12.40
CA ASN A 199 -7.70 -20.60 -13.28
C ASN A 199 -8.15 -20.43 -14.73
N SER A 200 -9.42 -20.07 -14.95
CA SER A 200 -9.98 -19.80 -16.28
C SER A 200 -9.29 -18.60 -16.95
N LEU A 201 -9.04 -17.53 -16.21
CA LEU A 201 -8.38 -16.33 -16.70
C LEU A 201 -6.91 -16.59 -17.07
N VAL A 202 -6.18 -17.35 -16.25
CA VAL A 202 -4.74 -17.59 -16.49
C VAL A 202 -4.47 -18.66 -17.54
N LYS A 203 -5.41 -19.58 -17.79
CA LYS A 203 -5.22 -20.69 -18.75
C LYS A 203 -4.89 -20.22 -20.16
N ASN A 204 -5.39 -19.04 -20.54
CA ASN A 204 -5.19 -18.46 -21.87
C ASN A 204 -4.22 -17.25 -21.88
N GLY A 205 -3.71 -16.83 -20.72
CA GLY A 205 -2.93 -15.61 -20.58
C GLY A 205 -1.42 -15.83 -20.78
N ARG A 206 -0.75 -14.93 -21.48
CA ARG A 206 0.72 -14.87 -21.52
C ARG A 206 1.24 -14.23 -20.23
N ARG A 207 2.29 -14.79 -19.63
CA ARG A 207 2.91 -14.21 -18.43
C ARG A 207 3.76 -12.99 -18.81
N LYS A 208 3.66 -11.92 -18.03
CA LYS A 208 4.56 -10.76 -18.09
C LYS A 208 5.17 -10.50 -16.70
N ILE A 209 6.46 -10.16 -16.69
CA ILE A 209 7.16 -9.76 -15.47
C ILE A 209 6.54 -8.44 -15.00
N LYS A 210 6.30 -8.34 -13.68
CA LYS A 210 5.77 -7.13 -13.08
C LYS A 210 6.91 -6.12 -12.95
N THR A 211 7.01 -5.18 -13.88
CA THR A 211 8.11 -4.18 -13.97
C THR A 211 8.02 -3.11 -12.89
#